data_AF-A0A653B6N1-F1
#
_entry.id   AF-A0A653B6N1-F1
#
_cell.length_a   1.000
_cell.length_b   1.000
_cell.length_c   1.000
_cell.angle_alpha   90.00
_cell.angle_beta   90.00
_cell.angle_gamma   90.00
#
_symmetry.space_group_name_H-M   'P 1'
#
loop_
_entity.id
_entity.type
_entity.pdbx_description
1 polymer ?
#
loop_
_entity_poly.entity_id
_entity_poly.type
_entity_poly.pdbx_seq_one_letter_code
_entity_poly.pdbx_strand_id
1 'polypeptide(L)'
;MLWKTMGGCGMSIYKWARDALGDDLREAEAQGFDRLMALRALLAEVVQENKGARDAQELAHELQFLADNLDEERDYAFMRP
;
A
#
# COMPACT_ATOMS: atom_id res chain seq x y z
N MET A 1 15.22 31.36 11.30
CA MET A 1 14.15 31.41 10.28
C MET A 1 14.21 30.08 9.53
N LEU A 2 13.26 29.15 9.51
CA LEU A 2 11.90 29.04 10.05
C LEU A 2 11.68 27.57 10.50
N TRP A 3 11.20 27.41 11.73
CA TRP A 3 10.26 26.40 12.22
C TRP A 3 9.43 25.62 11.17
N LYS A 4 9.41 24.29 11.30
CA LYS A 4 8.32 23.30 11.04
C LYS A 4 8.97 21.94 10.73
N THR A 5 8.86 20.85 11.46
CA THR A 5 8.04 20.44 12.60
C THR A 5 8.76 19.26 13.25
N MET A 6 9.15 19.39 14.52
CA MET A 6 9.17 18.23 15.41
C MET A 6 7.70 17.79 15.55
N GLY A 7 7.36 16.68 14.91
CA GLY A 7 5.99 16.18 14.83
C GLY A 7 5.91 14.89 14.02
N GLY A 8 6.76 13.91 14.33
CA GLY A 8 6.69 12.57 13.75
C GLY A 8 6.56 11.53 14.86
N CYS A 9 5.48 11.59 15.64
CA CYS A 9 5.17 10.56 16.62
C CYS A 9 5.12 9.20 15.91
N GLY A 10 5.70 8.15 16.51
CA GLY A 10 6.01 6.85 15.88
C GLY A 10 4.89 6.26 15.02
N MET A 11 5.00 6.44 13.70
CA MET A 11 4.13 5.79 12.74
C MET A 11 4.82 4.51 12.26
N SER A 12 4.18 3.36 12.47
CA SER A 12 4.64 2.10 11.88
C SER A 12 4.68 2.22 10.36
N ILE A 13 5.70 1.63 9.73
CA ILE A 13 5.82 1.55 8.26
C ILE A 13 4.54 1.03 7.60
N TYR A 14 3.85 0.08 8.25
CA TYR A 14 2.58 -0.48 7.76
C TYR A 14 1.41 0.51 7.84
N LYS A 15 1.43 1.44 8.80
CA LYS A 15 0.40 2.48 8.87
C LYS A 15 0.63 3.51 7.76
N TRP A 16 1.87 3.98 7.59
CA TRP A 16 2.22 4.89 6.50
C TRP A 16 1.87 4.31 5.13
N ALA A 17 2.24 3.05 4.86
CA ALA A 17 1.97 2.40 3.59
C ALA A 17 0.47 2.27 3.30
N ARG A 18 -0.34 2.00 4.34
CA ARG A 18 -1.81 1.94 4.21
C ARG A 18 -2.42 3.30 3.88
N ASP A 19 -1.95 4.35 4.55
CA ASP A 19 -2.44 5.71 4.32
C ASP A 19 -2.10 6.16 2.88
N ALA A 20 -0.85 5.93 2.44
CA ALA A 20 -0.39 6.24 1.08
C ALA A 20 -1.20 5.48 0.02
N LEU A 21 -1.38 4.17 0.18
CA LEU A 21 -2.21 3.37 -0.73
C LEU A 21 -3.67 3.87 -0.77
N GLY A 22 -4.20 4.30 0.38
CA GLY A 22 -5.54 4.88 0.47
C GLY A 22 -5.68 6.21 -0.28
N ASP A 23 -4.65 7.07 -0.23
CA ASP A 23 -4.60 8.32 -1.00
C ASP A 23 -4.56 8.05 -2.51
N ASP A 24 -3.66 7.18 -2.97
CA ASP A 24 -3.52 6.83 -4.39
C ASP A 24 -4.81 6.24 -4.97
N LEU A 25 -5.50 5.37 -4.21
CA LEU A 25 -6.77 4.78 -4.64
C LEU A 25 -7.88 5.83 -4.74
N ARG A 26 -7.97 6.76 -3.77
CA ARG A 26 -8.94 7.87 -3.85
C ARG A 26 -8.67 8.76 -5.06
N GLU A 27 -7.41 9.03 -5.35
CA GLU A 27 -7.02 9.79 -6.53
C GLU A 27 -7.39 9.07 -7.83
N ALA A 28 -7.14 7.77 -7.92
CA ALA A 28 -7.50 6.96 -9.08
C ALA A 28 -9.03 6.91 -9.31
N GLU A 29 -9.81 6.72 -8.24
CA GLU A 29 -11.27 6.76 -8.28
C GLU A 29 -11.80 8.12 -8.72
N ALA A 30 -11.19 9.22 -8.24
CA ALA A 30 -11.56 10.58 -8.66
C ALA A 30 -11.28 10.85 -10.15
N GLN A 31 -10.32 10.13 -10.74
CA GLN A 31 -10.04 10.14 -12.17
C GLN A 31 -10.96 9.21 -12.98
N GLY A 32 -11.84 8.46 -12.31
CA GLY A 32 -12.79 7.54 -12.94
C GLY A 32 -12.26 6.14 -13.18
N PHE A 33 -11.11 5.79 -12.60
CA PHE A 33 -10.59 4.42 -12.66
C PHE A 33 -11.32 3.51 -11.68
N ASP A 34 -11.57 2.27 -12.10
CA ASP A 34 -12.07 1.23 -11.20
C ASP A 34 -11.04 0.90 -10.11
N ARG A 35 -11.51 0.72 -8.86
CA ARG A 35 -10.65 0.48 -7.70
C ARG A 35 -9.81 -0.79 -7.85
N LEU A 36 -10.40 -1.87 -8.36
CA LEU A 36 -9.69 -3.14 -8.55
C LEU A 36 -8.64 -3.02 -9.67
N MET A 37 -8.93 -2.24 -10.72
CA MET A 37 -7.96 -1.90 -11.75
C MET A 37 -6.79 -1.08 -11.18
N ALA A 38 -7.07 -0.07 -10.35
CA ALA A 38 -6.04 0.74 -9.72
C ALA A 38 -5.13 -0.10 -8.80
N LEU A 39 -5.71 -0.99 -7.97
CA LEU A 39 -4.96 -1.92 -7.14
C LEU A 39 -4.01 -2.82 -7.96
N ARG A 40 -4.49 -3.34 -9.10
CA ARG A 40 -3.66 -4.16 -10.00
C ARG A 40 -2.50 -3.37 -10.59
N ALA A 41 -2.74 -2.14 -11.01
CA ALA A 41 -1.70 -1.27 -11.56
C ALA A 41 -0.65 -0.94 -10.50
N LEU A 42 -1.07 -0.54 -9.29
CA LEU A 42 -0.16 -0.24 -8.19
C LEU A 42 0.68 -1.46 -7.78
N LEU A 43 0.09 -2.65 -7.71
CA LEU A 43 0.84 -3.88 -7.42
C LEU A 43 1.87 -4.18 -8.51
N ALA A 44 1.54 -3.96 -9.78
CA ALA A 44 2.49 -4.17 -10.89
C ALA A 44 3.71 -3.24 -10.77
N GLU A 45 3.50 -1.96 -10.45
CA GLU A 45 4.60 -1.01 -10.24
C GLU A 45 5.45 -1.38 -9.02
N VAL A 46 4.83 -1.80 -7.90
CA VAL A 46 5.58 -2.30 -6.74
C VAL A 46 6.44 -3.51 -7.10
N VAL A 47 5.91 -4.47 -7.85
CA VAL A 47 6.65 -5.65 -8.30
C VAL A 47 7.80 -5.27 -9.23
N GLN A 48 7.56 -4.33 -10.15
CA GLN A 48 8.57 -3.83 -11.08
C GLN A 48 9.74 -3.15 -10.37
N GLU A 49 9.47 -2.30 -9.37
CA GLU A 49 10.51 -1.65 -8.55
C GLU A 49 11.32 -2.65 -7.73
N ASN A 50 10.69 -3.75 -7.28
CA ASN A 50 11.39 -4.79 -6.51
C ASN A 50 12.42 -5.58 -7.34
N LYS A 51 12.33 -5.57 -8.67
CA LYS A 51 13.27 -6.28 -9.57
C LYS A 51 14.74 -5.89 -9.36
N GLY A 52 15.01 -4.67 -8.89
CA GLY A 52 16.37 -4.21 -8.59
C GLY A 52 16.93 -4.69 -7.24
N ALA A 53 16.06 -5.18 -6.35
CA ALA A 53 16.39 -5.51 -4.96
C ALA A 53 16.30 -7.02 -4.66
N ARG A 54 15.47 -7.76 -5.38
CA ARG A 54 15.22 -9.20 -5.20
C ARG A 54 15.11 -9.90 -6.55
N ASP A 55 15.42 -11.19 -6.58
CA ASP A 55 15.10 -11.99 -7.75
C ASP A 55 13.58 -12.30 -7.83
N ALA A 56 13.14 -12.78 -8.99
CA ALA A 56 11.73 -13.02 -9.25
C ALA A 56 11.12 -14.13 -8.37
N GLN A 57 11.91 -15.14 -7.99
CA GLN A 57 11.43 -16.27 -7.20
C GLN A 57 11.26 -15.87 -5.73
N GLU A 58 12.22 -15.12 -5.18
CA GLU A 58 12.12 -14.55 -3.84
C GLU A 58 10.93 -13.60 -3.71
N LEU A 59 10.70 -12.75 -4.71
CA LEU A 59 9.55 -11.86 -4.74
C LEU A 59 8.22 -12.64 -4.82
N ALA A 60 8.17 -13.70 -5.62
CA ALA A 60 6.98 -14.56 -5.69
C ALA A 60 6.68 -15.25 -4.34
N HIS A 61 7.71 -15.75 -3.64
CA HIS A 61 7.54 -16.32 -2.31
C HIS A 61 7.06 -15.30 -1.28
N GLU A 62 7.61 -14.07 -1.30
CA GLU A 62 7.15 -12.98 -0.42
C GLU A 62 5.68 -12.64 -0.67
N LEU A 63 5.28 -12.49 -1.94
CA LEU A 63 3.88 -12.21 -2.30
C LEU A 63 2.94 -13.32 -1.87
N GLN A 64 3.35 -14.58 -2.02
CA GLN A 64 2.57 -15.73 -1.53
C GLN A 64 2.45 -15.70 -0.01
N PHE A 65 3.55 -15.42 0.70
CA PHE A 65 3.53 -15.29 2.16
C PHE A 65 2.56 -14.17 2.61
N LEU A 66 2.56 -13.01 1.94
CA LEU A 66 1.62 -11.93 2.24
C LEU A 66 0.16 -12.34 1.97
N ALA A 67 -0.08 -13.05 0.87
CA ALA A 67 -1.42 -13.55 0.51
C ALA A 67 -1.95 -14.57 1.52
N ASP A 68 -1.09 -15.50 1.98
CA ASP A 68 -1.43 -16.51 2.97
C ASP A 68 -1.72 -15.91 4.36
N ASN A 69 -1.25 -14.68 4.62
CA ASN A 69 -1.40 -13.96 5.89
C ASN A 69 -2.30 -12.72 5.76
N LEU A 70 -3.21 -12.70 4.78
CA LEU A 70 -4.22 -11.65 4.70
C LEU A 70 -5.13 -11.70 5.93
N ASP A 71 -5.13 -10.62 6.68
CA ASP A 71 -5.95 -10.46 7.88
C ASP A 71 -7.35 -9.97 7.48
N GLU A 72 -8.31 -10.90 7.44
CA GLU A 72 -9.72 -10.66 7.09
C GLU A 72 -10.41 -9.66 8.05
N GLU A 73 -9.88 -9.46 9.25
CA GLU A 73 -10.46 -8.53 10.24
C GLU A 73 -10.12 -7.05 9.96
N ARG A 74 -9.16 -6.76 9.05
CA ARG A 74 -8.75 -5.38 8.72
C ARG A 74 -9.75 -4.61 7.87
N ASP A 75 -10.53 -5.29 7.04
CA ASP A 75 -11.52 -4.64 6.16
C ASP A 75 -12.70 -4.02 6.94
N TYR A 76 -12.94 -4.47 8.18
CA TYR A 76 -13.99 -3.92 9.04
C TYR A 76 -13.71 -2.50 9.56
N ALA A 77 -12.47 -2.02 9.49
CA ALA A 77 -12.11 -0.68 9.98
C ALA A 77 -12.56 0.45 9.04
N PHE A 78 -12.77 0.16 7.74
CA PHE A 78 -13.22 1.13 6.75
C PHE A 78 -14.75 1.21 6.60
N MET A 79 -15.50 0.29 7.23
CA MET A 79 -16.98 0.26 7.23
C MET A 79 -17.61 0.81 8.53
N ARG A 80 -16.94 1.73 9.24
CA ARG A 80 -17.60 2.49 10.32
C ARG A 80 -18.04 3.87 9.80
N PRO A 81 -19.32 4.26 9.99
CA PRO A 81 -19.85 5.56 9.57
C PRO A 81 -19.12 6.76 10.19
#